data_AF-A0A1G5U8D5-F1
#
_entry.id   AF-A0A1G5U8D5-F1
#
_cell.length_a   1.000
_cell.length_b   1.000
_cell.length_c   1.000
_cell.angle_alpha   90.00
_cell.angle_beta   90.00
_cell.angle_gamma   90.00
#
_symmetry.space_group_name_H-M   'P 1'
#
loop_
_entity.id
_entity.type
_entity.pdbx_description
1 polymer ?
#
loop_
_entity_poly.entity_id
_entity_poly.type
_entity_poly.pdbx_seq_one_letter_code
_entity_poly.pdbx_strand_id
1 'polypeptide(L)' 'MCPARNPIPEAVAALVAAGYMVEPFAEDPALWRVNGEVMTGAELLDEAMRMGLMDG' A
#
# COMPACT_ATOMS: atom_id res chain seq x y z
N MET A 1 -18.42 1.55 17.37
CA MET A 1 -17.49 2.22 16.44
C MET A 1 -16.66 1.16 15.76
N CYS A 2 -16.89 0.89 14.48
CA CYS A 2 -15.94 0.10 13.71
C CYS A 2 -14.62 0.91 13.71
N PRO A 3 -13.47 0.34 14.08
CA PRO A 3 -12.21 1.06 13.90
C PRO A 3 -12.12 1.42 12.43
N ALA A 4 -11.80 2.67 12.12
CA ALA A 4 -11.53 3.10 10.74
C ALA A 4 -10.51 2.11 10.18
N ARG A 5 -10.98 1.19 9.34
CA ARG A 5 -10.20 0.07 8.83
C ARG A 5 -9.16 0.71 7.94
N ASN A 6 -7.95 0.88 8.44
CA ASN A 6 -6.89 1.47 7.65
C ASN A 6 -6.65 0.52 6.47
N PRO A 7 -6.93 0.90 5.22
CA PRO A 7 -6.87 -0.03 4.10
C PRO A 7 -5.43 -0.27 3.64
N ILE A 8 -4.47 0.54 4.12
CA ILE A 8 -3.03 0.44 3.86
C ILE A 8 -2.49 -1.00 4.04
N PRO A 9 -2.63 -1.68 5.20
CA PRO A 9 -2.14 -3.05 5.37
C PRO A 9 -2.73 -4.05 4.37
N GLU A 10 -3.98 -3.87 3.95
CA GLU A 10 -4.60 -4.72 2.93
C GLU A 10 -3.97 -4.47 1.56
N ALA A 11 -3.68 -3.21 1.22
CA ALA A 11 -3.09 -2.84 -0.05
C ALA A 11 -1.63 -3.34 -0.14
N VAL A 12 -0.89 -3.21 0.96
CA VAL A 12 0.44 -3.79 1.12
C VAL A 12 0.39 -5.31 0.90
N ALA A 13 -0.53 -6.01 1.56
CA ALA A 13 -0.67 -7.45 1.40
C ALA A 13 -1.02 -7.85 -0.04
N ALA A 14 -1.89 -7.09 -0.72
CA ALA A 14 -2.30 -7.37 -2.09
C ALA A 14 -1.16 -7.12 -3.09
N LEU A 15 -0.41 -6.04 -2.93
CA LEU A 15 0.78 -5.74 -3.74
C LEU A 15 1.87 -6.81 -3.53
N VAL A 16 2.11 -7.22 -2.28
CA VAL A 16 3.05 -8.32 -1.99
C VAL A 16 2.58 -9.64 -2.61
N ALA A 17 1.28 -9.94 -2.56
CA ALA A 17 0.70 -11.13 -3.20
C ALA A 17 0.81 -11.07 -4.74
N ALA A 18 0.77 -9.88 -5.33
CA ALA A 18 1.01 -9.65 -6.75
C ALA A 18 2.51 -9.72 -7.14
N GLY A 19 3.42 -9.87 -6.17
CA GLY A 19 4.86 -10.00 -6.39
C GLY A 19 5.64 -8.70 -6.29
N TYR A 20 5.03 -7.61 -5.82
CA TYR A 20 5.71 -6.35 -5.56
C TYR A 20 6.44 -6.39 -4.22
N MET A 21 7.64 -5.83 -4.17
CA MET A 21 8.38 -5.64 -2.91
C MET A 21 7.88 -4.37 -2.23
N VAL A 22 7.17 -4.51 -1.11
CA VAL A 22 6.64 -3.37 -0.34
C VAL A 22 7.34 -3.28 1.00
N GLU A 23 8.02 -2.17 1.26
CA GLU A 23 8.78 -1.93 2.50
C GLU A 23 8.40 -0.56 3.09
N PRO A 24 8.32 -0.43 4.42
CA PRO A 24 8.12 0.88 5.05
C PRO A 24 9.32 1.79 4.81
N PHE A 25 9.08 3.07 4.53
CA PHE A 25 10.17 4.02 4.37
C PHE A 25 10.73 4.43 5.74
N ALA A 26 12.04 4.22 5.95
CA ALA A 26 12.66 4.39 7.27
C ALA A 26 12.65 5.84 7.77
N GLU A 27 12.71 6.82 6.85
CA GLU A 27 12.75 8.24 7.19
C GLU A 27 11.35 8.83 7.45
N ASP A 28 10.30 8.24 6.85
CA ASP A 28 8.93 8.73 6.96
C ASP A 28 7.93 7.57 7.08
N PRO A 29 7.29 7.37 8.24
CA PRO A 29 6.34 6.27 8.46
C PRO A 29 5.04 6.41 7.66
N ALA A 30 4.83 7.55 7.00
CA ALA A 30 3.72 7.78 6.08
C ALA A 30 4.02 7.32 4.64
N LEU A 31 5.29 7.02 4.34
CA LEU A 31 5.76 6.62 3.02
C LEU A 31 6.06 5.12 2.98
N TRP A 32 5.87 4.55 1.79
CA TRP A 32 6.08 3.16 1.48
C TRP A 32 6.94 3.05 0.23
N ARG A 33 7.84 2.08 0.22
CA ARG A 33 8.67 1.78 -0.92
C ARG A 33 8.11 0.56 -1.64
N VAL A 34 7.63 0.74 -2.86
CA VAL A 34 7.07 -0.31 -3.72
C VAL A 34 8.03 -0.53 -4.89
N ASN A 35 8.68 -1.69 -4.95
CA ASN A 35 9.64 -2.06 -5.99
C ASN A 35 10.77 -1.02 -6.19
N GLY A 36 11.17 -0.34 -5.13
CA GLY A 36 12.19 0.72 -5.15
C GLY A 36 11.65 2.14 -5.29
N GLU A 37 10.40 2.32 -5.71
CA GLU A 37 9.72 3.61 -5.84
C GLU A 37 9.09 4.02 -4.51
N VAL A 38 9.25 5.27 -4.11
CA VAL A 38 8.71 5.79 -2.84
C VAL A 38 7.35 6.43 -3.12
N MET A 39 6.32 5.94 -2.44
CA MET A 39 4.93 6.33 -2.63
C MET A 39 4.31 6.67 -1.28
N THR A 40 3.34 7.57 -1.28
CA THR A 40 2.53 7.80 -0.06
C THR A 40 1.58 6.63 0.19
N GLY A 41 1.09 6.48 1.43
CA GLY A 41 0.03 5.50 1.69
C GLY A 41 -1.21 5.66 0.81
N ALA A 42 -1.56 6.90 0.44
CA ALA A 42 -2.66 7.17 -0.48
C ALA A 42 -2.36 6.70 -1.91
N GLU A 43 -1.14 6.92 -2.39
CA GLU A 43 -0.71 6.44 -3.71
C GLU A 43 -0.59 4.92 -3.75
N LEU A 44 -0.13 4.29 -2.67
CA LEU A 44 -0.10 2.83 -2.55
C LEU A 44 -1.50 2.23 -2.67
N LEU A 45 -2.51 2.89 -2.10
CA LEU A 45 -3.92 2.50 -2.25
C LEU A 45 -4.42 2.72 -3.67
N ASP A 46 -4.13 3.87 -4.28
CA ASP A 46 -4.51 4.16 -5.67
C ASP A 46 -3.90 3.14 -6.64
N GLU A 47 -2.64 2.76 -6.42
CA GLU A 47 -1.93 1.75 -7.21
C GLU A 47 -2.57 0.37 -7.03
N ALA A 48 -2.85 -0.05 -5.79
CA ALA A 48 -3.53 -1.32 -5.53
C ALA A 48 -4.94 -1.37 -6.18
N MET A 49 -5.70 -0.27 -6.15
CA MET A 49 -7.00 -0.17 -6.81
C MET A 49 -6.86 -0.16 -8.35
N ARG A 50 -5.89 0.58 -8.91
CA ARG A 50 -5.59 0.61 -10.34
C ARG A 50 -5.23 -0.77 -10.90
N MET A 51 -4.51 -1.56 -10.11
CA MET A 51 -4.13 -2.93 -10.45
C MET A 51 -5.31 -3.91 -10.33
N GLY A 52 -6.46 -3.49 -9.79
CA GLY A 52 -7.59 -4.36 -9.49
C GLY A 52 -7.31 -5.35 -8.35
N LEU A 53 -6.33 -5.04 -7.49
CA LEU A 53 -5.96 -5.87 -6.33
C LEU A 53 -6.85 -5.57 -5.11
N MET A 54 -7.60 -4.48 -5.17
CA MET A 54 -8.61 -4.07 -4.19
C MET A 54 -9.90 -3.66 -4.88
N ASP A 55 -11.03 -4.03 -4.28
CA ASP A 55 -12.32 -3.44 -4.61
C ASP A 55 -12.43 -2.06 -3.94
N GLY A 56 -12.65 -1.02 -4.77
CA GLY A 56 -12.84 0.37 -4.33
C GLY A 56 -14.22 0.65 -3.75
#